data_AF-A0A1Y1X2X4-F1
#
_entry.id   AF-A0A1Y1X2X4-F1
#
_cell.length_a   1.000
_cell.length_b   1.000
_cell.length_c   1.000
_cell.angle_alpha   90.00
_cell.angle_beta   90.00
_cell.angle_gamma   90.00
#
_symmetry.space_group_name_H-M   'P 1'
#
loop_
_entity.id
_entity.type
_entity.pdbx_description
1 polymer ?
#
loop_
_entity_poly.entity_id
_entity_poly.type
_entity_poly.pdbx_seq_one_letter_code
_entity_poly.pdbx_strand_id
1 'polypeptide(L)'
;MYQYGFIDPINDYVFNSLFGFPKCKMLLIDFLNSILKLKNNNCIIDLKYTNNEKTFNDKNINVIAETKSNQFINIVVQINKRGDMGKRSLYYASDVILHSLSKTAPFKDIPNFIMINILNYNIINQSLAYLEYNSNEEDEEDDEEDEDEDDEENEDDEEDDEEDDEEDDEEDEEDDEEDEDEDDEENEDDEEDKEDEKNDNEEEINNKEMNNKEMNNNKKVNENNIEKRKRKEEDIKEYKKSLNERCHSIYTLKEKSSNKEEIYKNAIEFHFIEIRKFREKENIKKLQKKQYRWIKFLINPEAFIDSKKKVFQKAIRILTKLGNDRSFYPYYYQKEKDNRDYISAIEEEFKEGYKEAYEKAFKEAYEKAFKEAYEKAFEEGIKEEFEKVRSERKRKSDIKITLKMFKKGKKLDEVKEFKLLSDNETDILYNFLYDENTNSSINMLATNLNFDKNALKEILDSFEIHYNDKGKKRKT
;
A
#
# COMPACT_ATOMS: atom_id res chain seq x y z
N MET A 1 -9.21 9.80 -54.92
CA MET A 1 -8.71 9.18 -53.67
C MET A 1 -7.42 9.87 -53.26
N TYR A 2 -7.14 10.00 -51.97
CA TYR A 2 -5.83 10.44 -51.48
C TYR A 2 -4.85 9.26 -51.54
N GLN A 3 -3.60 9.50 -51.92
CA GLN A 3 -2.64 8.40 -52.14
C GLN A 3 -2.17 7.72 -50.83
N TYR A 4 -2.26 8.43 -49.68
CA TYR A 4 -1.82 7.95 -48.37
C TYR A 4 -2.78 8.33 -47.21
N GLY A 5 -4.04 8.64 -47.51
CA GLY A 5 -5.00 9.17 -46.52
C GLY A 5 -4.67 10.59 -46.05
N PHE A 6 -5.15 10.97 -44.87
CA PHE A 6 -4.66 12.14 -44.13
C PHE A 6 -3.56 11.73 -43.15
N ILE A 7 -2.51 12.54 -43.05
CA ILE A 7 -1.50 12.46 -41.99
C ILE A 7 -2.09 12.89 -40.65
N ASP A 8 -1.62 12.31 -39.53
CA ASP A 8 -2.18 12.60 -38.20
C ASP A 8 -1.91 14.07 -37.78
N PRO A 9 -2.94 14.88 -37.51
CA PRO A 9 -2.78 16.26 -37.04
C PRO A 9 -2.13 16.42 -35.65
N ILE A 10 -2.02 15.34 -34.87
CA ILE A 10 -1.41 15.28 -33.53
C ILE A 10 0.12 15.05 -33.62
N ASN A 11 0.62 14.59 -34.77
CA ASN A 11 2.06 14.57 -35.04
C ASN A 11 2.64 16.00 -34.93
N ASP A 12 3.74 16.18 -34.20
CA ASP A 12 4.21 17.53 -33.83
C ASP A 12 4.67 18.37 -35.04
N TYR A 13 5.28 17.77 -36.06
CA TYR A 13 5.59 18.46 -37.33
C TYR A 13 4.32 18.92 -38.06
N VAL A 14 3.24 18.13 -37.99
CA VAL A 14 1.94 18.45 -38.61
C VAL A 14 1.19 19.52 -37.82
N PHE A 15 1.16 19.40 -36.49
CA PHE A 15 0.60 20.41 -35.59
C PHE A 15 1.30 21.77 -35.76
N ASN A 16 2.63 21.78 -35.80
CA ASN A 16 3.41 22.99 -36.08
C ASN A 16 3.07 23.57 -37.46
N SER A 17 2.89 22.73 -38.48
CA SER A 17 2.48 23.15 -39.81
C SER A 17 1.06 23.75 -39.86
N LEU A 18 0.17 23.30 -38.99
CA LEU A 18 -1.19 23.84 -38.81
C LEU A 18 -1.24 25.13 -37.97
N PHE A 19 -0.41 25.26 -36.93
CA PHE A 19 -0.60 26.30 -35.90
C PHE A 19 0.62 27.19 -35.62
N GLY A 20 1.85 26.72 -35.87
CA GLY A 20 3.09 27.40 -35.49
C GLY A 20 3.62 28.46 -36.46
N PHE A 21 3.16 28.49 -37.71
CA PHE A 21 3.63 29.46 -38.70
C PHE A 21 2.74 30.72 -38.77
N PRO A 22 3.30 31.94 -38.92
CA PRO A 22 2.52 33.18 -39.12
C PRO A 22 1.48 33.13 -40.25
N LYS A 23 1.78 32.41 -41.35
CA LYS A 23 0.84 32.14 -42.47
C LYS A 23 -0.43 31.41 -42.02
N CYS A 24 -0.41 30.74 -40.88
CA CYS A 24 -1.48 29.96 -40.29
C CYS A 24 -2.19 30.64 -39.09
N LYS A 25 -1.77 31.83 -38.63
CA LYS A 25 -2.25 32.55 -37.42
C LYS A 25 -3.76 32.41 -37.11
N MET A 26 -4.61 32.60 -38.12
CA MET A 26 -6.08 32.47 -38.00
C MET A 26 -6.59 31.10 -37.51
N LEU A 27 -5.80 30.02 -37.66
CA LEU A 27 -6.11 28.68 -37.17
C LEU A 27 -5.79 28.58 -35.67
N LEU A 28 -4.62 29.06 -35.27
CA LEU A 28 -4.20 29.16 -33.87
C LEU A 28 -5.17 30.05 -33.06
N ILE A 29 -5.62 31.16 -33.64
CA ILE A 29 -6.60 32.05 -33.01
C ILE A 29 -7.97 31.37 -32.79
N ASP A 30 -8.52 30.67 -33.78
CA ASP A 30 -9.80 29.94 -33.60
C ASP A 30 -9.64 28.68 -32.73
N PHE A 31 -8.43 28.09 -32.66
CA PHE A 31 -8.06 27.05 -31.71
C PHE A 31 -8.10 27.56 -30.27
N LEU A 32 -7.30 28.58 -29.95
CA LEU A 32 -7.17 29.14 -28.60
C LEU A 32 -8.50 29.71 -28.09
N ASN A 33 -9.21 30.50 -28.89
CA ASN A 33 -10.54 31.00 -28.53
C ASN A 33 -11.59 29.89 -28.32
N SER A 34 -11.36 28.68 -28.85
CA SER A 34 -12.21 27.53 -28.54
C SER A 34 -11.80 26.87 -27.22
N ILE A 35 -10.52 26.49 -27.08
CA ILE A 35 -10.00 25.74 -25.93
C ILE A 35 -10.06 26.54 -24.63
N LEU A 36 -9.62 27.81 -24.67
CA LEU A 36 -9.66 28.76 -23.55
C LEU A 36 -11.08 29.34 -23.34
N LYS A 37 -12.08 28.87 -24.09
CA LYS A 37 -13.50 29.26 -24.01
C LYS A 37 -13.78 30.77 -24.18
N LEU A 38 -12.82 31.53 -24.71
CA LEU A 38 -12.86 32.98 -24.83
C LEU A 38 -14.06 33.46 -25.67
N LYS A 39 -14.64 34.59 -25.25
CA LYS A 39 -15.86 35.19 -25.82
C LYS A 39 -15.77 36.71 -25.77
N ASN A 40 -16.57 37.36 -26.60
CA ASN A 40 -16.80 38.80 -26.60
C ASN A 40 -15.44 39.56 -26.64
N ASN A 41 -15.22 40.51 -25.73
CA ASN A 41 -14.03 41.34 -25.68
C ASN A 41 -12.75 40.56 -25.28
N ASN A 42 -12.89 39.37 -24.70
CA ASN A 42 -11.77 38.54 -24.25
C ASN A 42 -11.24 37.62 -25.37
N CYS A 43 -11.84 37.66 -26.57
CA CYS A 43 -11.34 36.91 -27.72
C CYS A 43 -9.95 37.41 -28.13
N ILE A 44 -9.00 36.50 -28.29
CA ILE A 44 -7.75 36.75 -29.01
C ILE A 44 -8.11 37.13 -30.45
N ILE A 45 -7.73 38.34 -30.89
CA ILE A 45 -7.94 38.83 -32.26
C ILE A 45 -6.68 38.77 -33.12
N ASP A 46 -5.51 38.69 -32.49
CA ASP A 46 -4.19 38.72 -33.13
C ASP A 46 -3.14 38.12 -32.19
N LEU A 47 -2.02 37.66 -32.77
CA LEU A 47 -0.91 36.98 -32.07
C LEU A 47 0.43 37.30 -32.76
N LYS A 48 1.50 37.47 -31.98
CA LYS A 48 2.89 37.54 -32.46
C LYS A 48 3.59 36.24 -32.13
N TYR A 49 4.17 35.58 -33.13
CA TYR A 49 4.95 34.35 -32.92
C TYR A 49 6.36 34.75 -32.49
N THR A 50 6.83 34.23 -31.35
CA THR A 50 8.13 34.60 -30.78
C THR A 50 9.26 33.69 -31.25
N ASN A 51 8.96 32.43 -31.57
CA ASN A 51 9.92 31.44 -32.05
C ASN A 51 9.47 30.90 -33.42
N ASN A 52 10.04 31.43 -34.51
CA ASN A 52 9.57 31.19 -35.89
C ASN A 52 10.44 30.21 -36.69
N GLU A 53 11.59 29.78 -36.16
CA GLU A 53 12.67 29.16 -36.95
C GLU A 53 13.00 27.72 -36.52
N LYS A 54 12.12 27.08 -35.74
CA LYS A 54 12.25 25.63 -35.46
C LYS A 54 12.11 24.82 -36.74
N THR A 55 13.11 23.97 -36.98
CA THR A 55 13.28 23.13 -38.17
C THR A 55 12.63 21.75 -38.00
N PHE A 56 12.53 20.98 -39.09
CA PHE A 56 12.07 19.59 -39.03
C PHE A 56 13.05 18.63 -38.32
N ASN A 57 14.21 19.10 -37.85
CA ASN A 57 15.15 18.31 -37.04
C ASN A 57 14.98 18.53 -35.52
N ASP A 58 14.16 19.49 -35.08
CA ASP A 58 14.06 19.83 -33.66
C ASP A 58 13.27 18.78 -32.86
N LYS A 59 13.90 18.24 -31.81
CA LYS A 59 13.35 17.15 -30.97
C LYS A 59 12.07 17.53 -30.21
N ASN A 60 11.85 18.82 -29.94
CA ASN A 60 10.68 19.37 -29.24
C ASN A 60 10.18 20.61 -29.99
N ILE A 61 8.96 20.55 -30.53
CA ILE A 61 8.35 21.66 -31.27
C ILE A 61 7.28 22.32 -30.40
N ASN A 62 7.44 23.62 -30.17
CA ASN A 62 6.58 24.42 -29.30
C ASN A 62 5.99 25.55 -30.15
N VAL A 63 4.68 25.78 -30.04
CA VAL A 63 4.04 26.95 -30.65
C VAL A 63 3.90 28.03 -29.59
N ILE A 64 4.82 29.00 -29.60
CA ILE A 64 4.86 30.11 -28.65
C ILE A 64 4.32 31.38 -29.31
N ALA A 65 3.29 31.97 -28.71
CA ALA A 65 2.59 33.14 -29.24
C ALA A 65 2.23 34.15 -28.15
N GLU A 66 2.46 35.43 -28.45
CA GLU A 66 2.22 36.60 -27.61
C GLU A 66 0.91 37.28 -28.06
N THR A 67 0.00 37.57 -27.12
CA THR A 67 -1.24 38.30 -27.37
C THR A 67 -1.02 39.82 -27.32
N LYS A 68 -2.01 40.59 -27.81
CA LYS A 68 -2.03 42.06 -27.66
C LYS A 68 -2.15 42.58 -26.22
N SER A 69 -2.35 41.70 -25.23
CA SER A 69 -2.47 42.06 -23.81
C SER A 69 -1.25 41.63 -22.99
N ASN A 70 -0.08 41.49 -23.62
CA ASN A 70 1.14 40.95 -23.02
C ASN A 70 0.91 39.61 -22.28
N GLN A 71 0.15 38.70 -22.89
CA GLN A 71 0.01 37.32 -22.42
C GLN A 71 0.78 36.39 -23.36
N PHE A 72 1.64 35.53 -22.82
CA PHE A 72 2.37 34.52 -23.58
C PHE A 72 1.64 33.19 -23.49
N ILE A 73 1.52 32.50 -24.62
CA ILE A 73 0.84 31.22 -24.75
C ILE A 73 1.81 30.24 -25.40
N ASN A 74 2.16 29.16 -24.69
CA ASN A 74 3.08 28.12 -25.16
C ASN A 74 2.29 26.81 -25.33
N ILE A 75 2.21 26.29 -26.55
CA ILE A 75 1.55 25.01 -26.85
C ILE A 75 2.61 23.94 -27.13
N VAL A 76 2.54 22.84 -26.41
CA VAL A 76 3.38 21.65 -26.62
C VAL A 76 2.48 20.45 -26.88
N VAL A 77 2.79 19.68 -27.93
CA VAL A 77 2.15 18.40 -28.21
C VAL A 77 3.11 17.27 -27.84
N GLN A 78 2.64 16.31 -27.03
CA GLN A 78 3.44 15.18 -26.60
C GLN A 78 2.64 13.88 -26.84
N ILE A 79 3.14 13.06 -27.76
CA ILE A 79 2.47 11.83 -28.20
C ILE A 79 2.76 10.69 -27.20
N ASN A 80 4.01 10.60 -26.74
CA ASN A 80 4.57 9.50 -25.96
C ASN A 80 4.74 9.89 -24.48
N LYS A 81 4.40 9.02 -23.53
CA LYS A 81 4.46 9.28 -22.07
C LYS A 81 5.89 9.16 -21.49
N ARG A 82 6.81 10.02 -21.95
CA ARG A 82 8.21 10.09 -21.50
C ARG A 82 8.41 10.67 -20.08
N GLY A 83 7.55 10.32 -19.13
CA GLY A 83 7.59 10.87 -17.76
C GLY A 83 7.34 12.38 -17.66
N ASP A 84 7.46 12.89 -16.43
CA ASP A 84 7.70 14.28 -16.00
C ASP A 84 7.01 15.44 -16.74
N MET A 85 5.86 15.22 -17.38
CA MET A 85 5.19 16.27 -18.17
C MET A 85 4.79 17.49 -17.31
N GLY A 86 4.56 17.33 -16.01
CA GLY A 86 4.41 18.43 -15.05
C GLY A 86 5.69 19.26 -14.92
N LYS A 87 6.80 18.64 -14.49
CA LYS A 87 8.12 19.31 -14.35
C LYS A 87 8.60 19.93 -15.66
N ARG A 88 8.40 19.24 -16.80
CA ARG A 88 8.68 19.78 -18.14
C ARG A 88 7.83 21.01 -18.48
N SER A 89 6.56 21.04 -18.06
CA SER A 89 5.71 22.22 -18.23
C SER A 89 6.20 23.41 -17.42
N LEU A 90 6.59 23.18 -16.15
CA LEU A 90 7.21 24.20 -15.30
C LEU A 90 8.50 24.74 -15.96
N TYR A 91 9.41 23.86 -16.39
CA TYR A 91 10.64 24.25 -17.10
C TYR A 91 10.35 25.08 -18.36
N TYR A 92 9.40 24.67 -19.20
CA TYR A 92 8.98 25.42 -20.39
C TYR A 92 8.24 26.73 -20.08
N ALA A 93 7.70 26.91 -18.87
CA ALA A 93 7.14 28.18 -18.42
C ALA A 93 8.26 29.12 -17.95
N SER A 94 9.16 28.63 -17.09
CA SER A 94 10.32 29.38 -16.59
C SER A 94 11.22 29.87 -17.73
N ASP A 95 11.48 29.03 -18.74
CA ASP A 95 12.24 29.41 -19.94
C ASP A 95 11.60 30.59 -20.71
N VAL A 96 10.29 30.54 -20.94
CA VAL A 96 9.59 31.60 -21.68
C VAL A 96 9.44 32.86 -20.86
N ILE A 97 9.21 32.75 -19.55
CA ILE A 97 9.14 33.90 -18.62
C ILE A 97 10.51 34.59 -18.53
N LEU A 98 11.59 33.84 -18.33
CA LEU A 98 12.96 34.35 -18.27
C LEU A 98 13.34 35.13 -19.55
N HIS A 99 13.02 34.57 -20.72
CA HIS A 99 13.31 35.19 -22.01
C HIS A 99 12.26 36.23 -22.47
N SER A 100 11.20 36.49 -21.70
CA SER A 100 10.21 37.53 -22.02
C SER A 100 10.66 38.94 -21.64
N LEU A 101 11.58 39.06 -20.68
CA LEU A 101 12.10 40.33 -20.19
C LEU A 101 13.50 40.64 -20.73
N SER A 102 13.82 41.93 -20.83
CA SER A 102 15.22 42.38 -20.91
C SER A 102 15.83 42.45 -19.51
N LYS A 103 17.17 42.39 -19.41
CA LYS A 103 17.92 42.41 -18.13
C LYS A 103 17.66 43.62 -17.22
N THR A 104 16.99 44.66 -17.72
CA THR A 104 16.67 45.89 -16.98
C THR A 104 15.17 46.21 -16.97
N ALA A 105 14.31 45.28 -17.37
CA ALA A 105 12.86 45.45 -17.30
C ALA A 105 12.36 45.19 -15.86
N PRO A 106 11.40 45.98 -15.35
CA PRO A 106 10.85 45.79 -14.01
C PRO A 106 9.93 44.56 -13.96
N PHE A 107 9.94 43.79 -12.87
CA PHE A 107 9.18 42.54 -12.74
C PHE A 107 7.66 42.68 -12.88
N LYS A 108 7.09 43.89 -12.73
CA LYS A 108 5.68 44.17 -13.02
C LYS A 108 5.30 43.97 -14.50
N ASP A 109 6.29 43.98 -15.40
CA ASP A 109 6.11 43.83 -16.85
C ASP A 109 6.19 42.33 -17.27
N ILE A 110 6.38 41.40 -16.32
CA ILE A 110 6.29 39.95 -16.56
C ILE A 110 4.93 39.63 -17.20
N PRO A 111 4.89 38.94 -18.36
CA PRO A 111 3.64 38.58 -19.00
C PRO A 111 2.90 37.49 -18.24
N ASN A 112 1.57 37.56 -18.24
CA ASN A 112 0.73 36.42 -17.86
C ASN A 112 1.03 35.24 -18.81
N PHE A 113 1.05 34.01 -18.29
CA PHE A 113 1.45 32.83 -19.05
C PHE A 113 0.35 31.75 -19.12
N ILE A 114 0.14 31.16 -20.30
CA ILE A 114 -0.69 29.97 -20.47
C ILE A 114 0.13 28.87 -21.14
N MET A 115 0.37 27.78 -20.41
CA MET A 115 0.88 26.54 -20.95
C MET A 115 -0.28 25.67 -21.45
N ILE A 116 -0.20 25.16 -22.68
CA ILE A 116 -1.19 24.22 -23.23
C ILE A 116 -0.50 22.93 -23.69
N ASN A 117 -0.61 21.92 -22.84
CA ASN A 117 -0.11 20.58 -23.07
C ASN A 117 -1.19 19.72 -23.74
N ILE A 118 -0.93 19.28 -24.96
CA ILE A 118 -1.82 18.41 -25.73
C ILE A 118 -1.20 17.01 -25.75
N LEU A 119 -1.84 16.06 -25.07
CA LEU A 119 -1.26 14.75 -24.77
C LEU A 119 -2.04 13.63 -25.46
N ASN A 120 -1.36 12.71 -26.16
CA ASN A 120 -2.01 11.52 -26.73
C ASN A 120 -2.06 10.32 -25.75
N TYR A 121 -1.89 10.60 -24.45
CA TYR A 121 -1.86 9.63 -23.35
C TYR A 121 -2.52 10.24 -22.10
N ASN A 122 -2.80 9.39 -21.11
CA ASN A 122 -3.39 9.82 -19.83
C ASN A 122 -2.24 10.18 -18.85
N ILE A 123 -2.22 11.41 -18.33
CA ILE A 123 -1.09 11.92 -17.53
C ILE A 123 -1.12 11.33 -16.12
N ILE A 124 -2.22 11.53 -15.39
CA ILE A 124 -2.48 10.90 -14.10
C ILE A 124 -2.73 9.41 -14.32
N ASN A 125 -2.05 8.56 -13.55
CA ASN A 125 -2.34 7.13 -13.50
C ASN A 125 -3.35 6.85 -12.37
N GLN A 126 -4.45 6.17 -12.68
CA GLN A 126 -5.51 5.86 -11.70
C GLN A 126 -5.08 4.89 -10.60
N SER A 127 -3.97 4.14 -10.79
CA SER A 127 -3.38 3.31 -9.73
C SER A 127 -2.41 4.08 -8.82
N LEU A 128 -1.76 5.15 -9.30
CA LEU A 128 -0.89 5.98 -8.47
C LEU A 128 -1.71 6.98 -7.65
N ALA A 129 -2.72 7.60 -8.27
CA ALA A 129 -3.71 8.46 -7.59
C ALA A 129 -4.67 7.69 -6.64
N TYR A 130 -4.38 6.41 -6.36
CA TYR A 130 -4.98 5.62 -5.29
C TYR A 130 -4.06 5.54 -4.08
N LEU A 131 -2.75 5.38 -4.32
CA LEU A 131 -1.72 5.37 -3.29
C LEU A 131 -1.58 6.76 -2.66
N GLU A 132 -1.46 7.79 -3.51
CA GLU A 132 -1.45 9.21 -3.11
C GLU A 132 -2.72 9.67 -2.39
N TYR A 133 -3.84 8.94 -2.52
CA TYR A 133 -5.08 9.25 -1.80
C TYR A 133 -5.03 8.64 -0.38
N ASN A 134 -4.55 7.41 -0.26
CA ASN A 134 -4.50 6.73 1.03
C ASN A 134 -3.43 7.32 1.95
N SER A 135 -2.24 7.66 1.43
CA SER A 135 -1.12 8.15 2.23
C SER A 135 -1.38 9.49 2.92
N ASN A 136 -2.19 10.35 2.32
CA ASN A 136 -2.39 11.73 2.80
C ASN A 136 -3.54 11.85 3.82
N GLU A 137 -4.13 10.72 4.25
CA GLU A 137 -5.17 10.64 5.28
C GLU A 137 -4.73 9.75 6.46
N GLU A 138 -3.48 9.26 6.46
CA GLU A 138 -2.87 8.56 7.61
C GLU A 138 -2.20 9.57 8.56
N ASP A 139 -1.82 10.76 8.06
CA ASP A 139 -1.29 11.90 8.84
C ASP A 139 -2.40 12.77 9.52
N GLU A 140 -3.67 12.34 9.57
CA GLU A 140 -4.82 13.12 10.12
C GLU A 140 -5.61 12.39 11.24
N GLU A 141 -5.14 11.25 11.79
CA GLU A 141 -5.84 10.53 12.90
C GLU A 141 -5.13 10.56 14.28
N ASP A 142 -3.99 11.26 14.43
CA ASP A 142 -3.20 11.30 15.71
C ASP A 142 -3.31 12.61 16.53
N ASP A 143 -3.97 13.67 16.03
CA ASP A 143 -4.12 15.00 16.71
C ASP A 143 -5.18 15.02 17.86
N GLU A 144 -5.32 13.94 18.65
CA GLU A 144 -6.11 13.89 19.90
C GLU A 144 -5.24 13.36 21.06
N GLU A 145 -4.18 14.09 21.42
CA GLU A 145 -3.50 13.94 22.72
C GLU A 145 -4.28 14.69 23.82
N ASP A 146 -4.38 14.09 25.02
CA ASP A 146 -5.24 14.56 26.10
C ASP A 146 -4.74 15.85 26.78
N GLU A 147 -5.61 16.87 26.89
CA GLU A 147 -5.46 17.96 27.87
C GLU A 147 -5.93 17.47 29.26
N ASP A 148 -5.02 17.30 30.21
CA ASP A 148 -5.19 17.75 31.61
C ASP A 148 -3.83 17.74 32.35
N GLU A 149 -3.66 18.69 33.29
CA GLU A 149 -2.39 19.10 33.90
C GLU A 149 -2.03 18.33 35.18
N ASP A 150 -0.73 18.25 35.51
CA ASP A 150 -0.21 18.49 36.88
C ASP A 150 1.32 18.79 36.81
N ASP A 151 1.79 19.75 37.62
CA ASP A 151 3.10 20.43 37.50
C ASP A 151 4.24 19.83 38.38
N GLU A 152 5.44 20.45 38.27
CA GLU A 152 6.61 20.40 39.18
C GLU A 152 7.52 19.14 39.09
N GLU A 153 8.85 19.23 38.98
CA GLU A 153 9.75 20.40 38.96
C GLU A 153 11.15 20.06 38.36
N ASN A 154 11.90 21.08 37.92
CA ASN A 154 13.36 21.15 37.71
C ASN A 154 14.07 20.21 36.70
N GLU A 155 14.47 20.77 35.55
CA GLU A 155 15.86 20.68 35.06
C GLU A 155 16.31 22.08 34.61
N ASP A 156 17.22 22.71 35.36
CA ASP A 156 18.08 23.80 34.87
C ASP A 156 19.30 23.14 34.21
N ASP A 157 19.65 23.53 32.98
CA ASP A 157 20.98 24.04 32.64
C ASP A 157 21.00 24.60 31.21
N GLU A 158 21.82 25.64 30.98
CA GLU A 158 21.88 26.40 29.73
C GLU A 158 22.98 25.90 28.75
N GLU A 159 23.10 26.62 27.64
CA GLU A 159 24.13 26.60 26.59
C GLU A 159 25.57 26.39 27.17
N ASP A 160 26.51 25.73 26.49
CA ASP A 160 27.32 26.41 25.47
C ASP A 160 28.20 25.51 24.56
N ASP A 161 28.77 26.17 23.55
CA ASP A 161 29.64 25.78 22.42
C ASP A 161 30.80 24.77 22.63
N GLU A 162 31.19 24.12 21.52
CA GLU A 162 32.51 23.48 21.31
C GLU A 162 33.58 24.53 20.88
N GLU A 163 34.59 24.83 21.71
CA GLU A 163 35.91 25.32 21.22
C GLU A 163 37.10 24.63 21.93
N ASP A 164 38.21 24.57 21.18
CA ASP A 164 39.44 23.76 21.30
C ASP A 164 40.35 23.94 22.55
N ASP A 165 41.41 23.11 22.55
CA ASP A 165 42.77 23.28 23.11
C ASP A 165 43.11 22.86 24.58
N GLU A 166 44.19 22.04 24.66
CA GLU A 166 45.33 22.02 25.64
C GLU A 166 45.03 21.95 27.18
N GLU A 167 45.81 21.30 28.05
CA GLU A 167 47.04 20.46 28.03
C GLU A 167 47.09 19.68 29.38
N ASP A 168 47.95 18.65 29.52
CA ASP A 168 48.45 18.07 30.80
C ASP A 168 47.41 17.38 31.76
N ASP A 169 47.72 16.52 32.75
CA ASP A 169 48.91 15.68 33.05
C ASP A 169 48.50 14.49 33.97
N GLU A 170 49.45 13.56 34.24
CA GLU A 170 49.51 12.56 35.36
C GLU A 170 48.39 11.45 35.39
N GLU A 171 48.71 10.14 35.52
CA GLU A 171 49.21 9.35 36.69
C GLU A 171 48.25 9.32 37.90
N ASP A 172 47.94 8.21 38.58
CA ASP A 172 47.75 6.79 38.18
C ASP A 172 46.64 6.20 39.13
N GLU A 173 46.60 5.07 39.87
CA GLU A 173 47.44 3.88 40.11
C GLU A 173 46.48 2.74 40.64
N GLU A 174 46.47 1.55 40.02
CA GLU A 174 46.07 0.20 40.55
C GLU A 174 44.66 -0.11 41.19
N ASP A 175 44.04 -1.21 40.71
CA ASP A 175 43.48 -2.39 41.45
C ASP A 175 42.30 -2.23 42.47
N ASP A 176 41.62 -3.27 43.01
CA ASP A 176 41.73 -4.75 42.89
C ASP A 176 40.33 -5.46 43.08
N GLU A 177 40.32 -6.80 43.13
CA GLU A 177 39.16 -7.68 43.44
C GLU A 177 38.60 -7.57 44.88
N GLU A 178 37.33 -7.99 45.12
CA GLU A 178 36.96 -9.10 46.04
C GLU A 178 35.42 -9.38 46.06
N ASP A 179 35.03 -10.59 46.48
CA ASP A 179 33.67 -11.19 46.48
C ASP A 179 32.98 -11.17 47.88
N GLU A 180 31.88 -11.92 48.05
CA GLU A 180 31.34 -12.47 49.34
C GLU A 180 30.64 -11.47 50.32
N ASP A 181 29.62 -11.81 51.13
CA ASP A 181 28.62 -12.91 51.12
C ASP A 181 27.45 -12.62 52.13
N GLU A 182 26.41 -13.48 52.20
CA GLU A 182 25.48 -13.71 53.36
C GLU A 182 24.64 -12.50 53.90
N ASP A 183 23.62 -12.57 54.79
CA ASP A 183 22.74 -13.58 55.46
C ASP A 183 21.32 -12.89 55.62
N ASP A 184 20.21 -13.32 56.25
CA ASP A 184 19.70 -14.44 57.07
C ASP A 184 18.14 -14.50 56.82
N GLU A 185 17.33 -15.25 57.59
CA GLU A 185 15.85 -15.34 57.48
C GLU A 185 15.05 -14.58 58.58
N GLU A 186 13.82 -15.07 58.86
CA GLU A 186 12.88 -14.80 59.97
C GLU A 186 11.86 -13.64 59.84
N ASN A 187 10.57 -13.75 60.21
CA ASN A 187 9.53 -14.79 60.46
C ASN A 187 8.50 -14.18 61.46
N GLU A 188 7.19 -14.44 61.33
CA GLU A 188 6.24 -14.87 62.41
C GLU A 188 4.74 -14.82 61.99
N ASP A 189 3.93 -15.73 62.55
CA ASP A 189 2.44 -15.88 62.44
C ASP A 189 1.69 -15.06 63.52
N ASP A 190 0.36 -15.04 63.75
CA ASP A 190 -0.85 -15.79 63.32
C ASP A 190 -2.04 -14.73 63.28
N GLU A 191 -3.37 -14.91 63.44
CA GLU A 191 -4.33 -15.97 63.80
C GLU A 191 -5.53 -15.98 62.80
N GLU A 192 -6.39 -17.01 62.88
CA GLU A 192 -7.73 -17.07 62.25
C GLU A 192 -8.73 -16.04 62.91
N ASP A 193 -10.02 -15.84 62.57
CA ASP A 193 -10.98 -16.73 61.92
C ASP A 193 -12.29 -16.05 61.34
N LYS A 194 -13.01 -16.84 60.52
CA LYS A 194 -14.35 -16.71 59.85
C LYS A 194 -15.38 -15.66 60.37
N GLU A 195 -16.05 -14.97 59.43
CA GLU A 195 -17.48 -15.17 59.02
C GLU A 195 -18.05 -13.96 58.23
N ASP A 196 -18.60 -14.15 57.02
CA ASP A 196 -20.04 -13.94 56.68
C ASP A 196 -20.31 -14.22 55.17
N GLU A 197 -21.25 -15.10 54.84
CA GLU A 197 -21.69 -15.35 53.45
C GLU A 197 -22.73 -14.30 53.03
N LYS A 198 -22.39 -13.30 52.19
CA LYS A 198 -23.28 -12.59 51.22
C LYS A 198 -22.47 -11.59 50.37
N ASN A 199 -22.28 -11.85 49.07
CA ASN A 199 -22.47 -10.84 47.99
C ASN A 199 -22.30 -11.36 46.55
N ASP A 200 -21.88 -12.62 46.36
CA ASP A 200 -21.50 -13.27 45.08
C ASP A 200 -22.50 -13.13 43.91
N ASN A 201 -23.75 -12.74 44.15
CA ASN A 201 -24.77 -12.55 43.11
C ASN A 201 -24.78 -11.14 42.47
N GLU A 202 -24.20 -10.10 43.09
CA GLU A 202 -24.20 -8.75 42.48
C GLU A 202 -22.98 -8.52 41.58
N GLU A 203 -21.80 -9.01 41.97
CA GLU A 203 -20.59 -8.95 41.12
C GLU A 203 -20.74 -9.78 39.84
N GLU A 204 -21.31 -10.98 39.92
CA GLU A 204 -21.45 -11.85 38.74
C GLU A 204 -22.44 -11.28 37.70
N ILE A 205 -23.41 -10.46 38.14
CA ILE A 205 -24.33 -9.73 37.25
C ILE A 205 -23.64 -8.50 36.66
N ASN A 206 -22.95 -7.69 37.46
CA ASN A 206 -22.21 -6.51 36.99
C ASN A 206 -21.13 -6.89 35.96
N ASN A 207 -20.35 -7.95 36.24
CA ASN A 207 -19.34 -8.46 35.31
C ASN A 207 -19.94 -8.96 33.99
N LYS A 208 -21.14 -9.56 34.02
CA LYS A 208 -21.88 -9.95 32.81
C LYS A 208 -22.44 -8.74 32.06
N GLU A 209 -22.85 -7.67 32.74
CA GLU A 209 -23.25 -6.42 32.07
C GLU A 209 -22.06 -5.67 31.45
N MET A 210 -20.91 -5.57 32.12
CA MET A 210 -19.72 -4.89 31.60
C MET A 210 -19.17 -5.60 30.36
N ASN A 211 -18.98 -6.94 30.42
CA ASN A 211 -18.59 -7.73 29.25
C ASN A 211 -19.57 -7.56 28.06
N ASN A 212 -20.88 -7.48 28.32
CA ASN A 212 -21.86 -7.22 27.26
C ASN A 212 -21.81 -5.77 26.73
N LYS A 213 -21.45 -4.78 27.54
CA LYS A 213 -21.24 -3.39 27.09
C LYS A 213 -19.99 -3.31 26.21
N GLU A 214 -18.87 -3.91 26.63
CA GLU A 214 -17.63 -3.99 25.85
C GLU A 214 -17.81 -4.76 24.54
N MET A 215 -18.41 -5.95 24.56
CA MET A 215 -18.68 -6.70 23.31
C MET A 215 -19.59 -5.95 22.33
N ASN A 216 -20.51 -5.10 22.81
CA ASN A 216 -21.34 -4.27 21.95
C ASN A 216 -20.64 -2.99 21.48
N ASN A 217 -19.76 -2.40 22.29
CA ASN A 217 -18.89 -1.30 21.88
C ASN A 217 -17.89 -1.77 20.81
N ASN A 218 -17.20 -2.89 21.03
CA ASN A 218 -16.28 -3.48 20.06
C ASN A 218 -16.98 -3.88 18.75
N LYS A 219 -18.24 -4.34 18.80
CA LYS A 219 -19.06 -4.52 17.59
C LYS A 219 -19.36 -3.19 16.89
N LYS A 220 -19.81 -2.16 17.62
CA LYS A 220 -20.06 -0.82 17.05
C LYS A 220 -18.82 -0.20 16.42
N VAL A 221 -17.66 -0.28 17.09
CA VAL A 221 -16.38 0.21 16.56
C VAL A 221 -16.01 -0.53 15.29
N ASN A 222 -16.16 -1.86 15.25
CA ASN A 222 -15.88 -2.65 14.05
C ASN A 222 -16.89 -2.35 12.91
N GLU A 223 -18.18 -2.19 13.21
CA GLU A 223 -19.21 -1.80 12.24
C GLU A 223 -18.96 -0.38 11.69
N ASN A 224 -18.63 0.59 12.55
CA ASN A 224 -18.23 1.94 12.17
C ASN A 224 -16.96 1.93 11.30
N ASN A 225 -15.95 1.12 11.63
CA ASN A 225 -14.72 1.00 10.85
C ASN A 225 -14.95 0.32 9.49
N ILE A 226 -15.88 -0.64 9.43
CA ILE A 226 -16.37 -1.22 8.17
C ILE A 226 -17.12 -0.16 7.34
N GLU A 227 -17.86 0.77 7.96
CA GLU A 227 -18.54 1.84 7.24
C GLU A 227 -17.59 2.98 6.79
N LYS A 228 -16.65 3.43 7.64
CA LYS A 228 -15.52 4.31 7.27
C LYS A 228 -14.82 3.76 6.01
N ARG A 229 -14.42 2.47 6.03
CA ARG A 229 -13.75 1.80 4.90
C ARG A 229 -14.61 1.76 3.63
N LYS A 230 -15.91 1.47 3.73
CA LYS A 230 -16.83 1.48 2.58
C LYS A 230 -16.97 2.88 1.97
N ARG A 231 -17.07 3.93 2.79
CA ARG A 231 -17.14 5.32 2.31
C ARG A 231 -15.84 5.69 1.56
N LYS A 232 -14.66 5.42 2.16
CA LYS A 232 -13.35 5.61 1.52
C LYS A 232 -13.23 4.83 0.18
N GLU A 233 -13.76 3.61 0.07
CA GLU A 233 -13.85 2.89 -1.22
C GLU A 233 -14.75 3.58 -2.26
N GLU A 234 -15.88 4.15 -1.85
CA GLU A 234 -16.82 4.86 -2.74
C GLU A 234 -16.28 6.22 -3.20
N ASP A 235 -15.66 7.00 -2.30
CA ASP A 235 -15.02 8.28 -2.61
C ASP A 235 -13.83 8.11 -3.57
N ILE A 236 -12.99 7.11 -3.32
CA ILE A 236 -11.88 6.73 -4.22
C ILE A 236 -12.40 6.33 -5.62
N LYS A 237 -13.58 5.70 -5.69
CA LYS A 237 -14.22 5.24 -6.93
C LYS A 237 -14.88 6.40 -7.69
N GLU A 238 -15.50 7.35 -7.00
CA GLU A 238 -15.92 8.65 -7.56
C GLU A 238 -14.69 9.43 -8.07
N TYR A 239 -13.62 9.52 -7.29
CA TYR A 239 -12.39 10.22 -7.68
C TYR A 239 -11.77 9.61 -8.94
N LYS A 240 -11.55 8.29 -8.99
CA LYS A 240 -11.04 7.56 -10.18
C LYS A 240 -11.93 7.77 -11.41
N LYS A 241 -13.26 7.76 -11.24
CA LYS A 241 -14.23 8.10 -12.30
C LYS A 241 -14.07 9.56 -12.76
N SER A 242 -13.93 10.52 -11.83
CA SER A 242 -13.69 11.93 -12.14
C SER A 242 -12.39 12.12 -12.93
N LEU A 243 -11.32 11.38 -12.58
CA LEU A 243 -10.05 11.36 -13.30
C LEU A 243 -10.22 10.87 -14.73
N ASN A 244 -10.99 9.79 -14.95
CA ASN A 244 -11.27 9.30 -16.29
C ASN A 244 -12.13 10.29 -17.11
N GLU A 245 -13.09 10.95 -16.47
CA GLU A 245 -13.98 11.93 -17.11
C GLU A 245 -13.32 13.30 -17.37
N ARG A 246 -12.22 13.62 -16.67
CA ARG A 246 -11.44 14.85 -16.78
C ARG A 246 -10.49 14.80 -17.98
N CYS A 247 -11.02 15.07 -19.19
CA CYS A 247 -10.23 15.14 -20.43
C CYS A 247 -9.42 16.44 -20.61
N HIS A 248 -9.71 17.47 -19.81
CA HIS A 248 -9.03 18.77 -19.83
C HIS A 248 -8.91 19.26 -18.38
N SER A 249 -7.70 19.23 -17.85
CA SER A 249 -7.34 19.78 -16.55
C SER A 249 -6.77 21.19 -16.72
N ILE A 250 -7.00 22.07 -15.74
CA ILE A 250 -6.40 23.40 -15.66
C ILE A 250 -5.86 23.55 -14.24
N TYR A 251 -4.60 23.92 -14.10
CA TYR A 251 -3.94 24.23 -12.83
C TYR A 251 -3.51 25.69 -12.84
N THR A 252 -3.56 26.35 -11.69
CA THR A 252 -3.24 27.77 -11.47
C THR A 252 -2.64 27.93 -10.07
N LEU A 253 -1.97 29.05 -9.79
CA LEU A 253 -1.45 29.34 -8.45
C LEU A 253 -2.56 29.88 -7.54
N LYS A 254 -2.52 29.44 -6.27
CA LYS A 254 -3.48 29.82 -5.23
C LYS A 254 -2.81 29.87 -3.86
N GLU A 255 -3.38 30.66 -2.97
CA GLU A 255 -3.14 30.57 -1.52
C GLU A 255 -3.85 29.30 -0.97
N LYS A 256 -3.18 28.56 -0.06
CA LYS A 256 -3.56 27.22 0.41
C LYS A 256 -4.90 27.24 1.15
N SER A 257 -5.04 28.09 2.16
CA SER A 257 -6.14 28.05 3.13
C SER A 257 -7.44 28.64 2.56
N SER A 258 -7.36 29.71 1.77
CA SER A 258 -8.51 30.36 1.15
C SER A 258 -8.89 29.79 -0.22
N ASN A 259 -8.01 29.01 -0.86
CA ASN A 259 -8.21 28.42 -2.19
C ASN A 259 -8.49 29.47 -3.29
N LYS A 260 -7.94 30.68 -3.15
CA LYS A 260 -8.07 31.82 -4.08
C LYS A 260 -6.75 32.11 -4.79
N GLU A 261 -6.83 32.67 -6.00
CA GLU A 261 -5.66 33.04 -6.81
C GLU A 261 -4.98 34.35 -6.35
N GLU A 262 -5.76 35.26 -5.76
CA GLU A 262 -5.37 36.57 -5.22
C GLU A 262 -4.26 37.30 -6.02
N ILE A 263 -3.02 37.32 -5.53
CA ILE A 263 -1.88 38.00 -6.16
C ILE A 263 -1.42 37.36 -7.48
N TYR A 264 -1.74 36.09 -7.72
CA TYR A 264 -1.37 35.32 -8.91
C TYR A 264 -2.52 35.19 -9.93
N LYS A 265 -3.57 35.99 -9.81
CA LYS A 265 -4.79 35.89 -10.64
C LYS A 265 -4.50 36.03 -12.14
N ASN A 266 -4.76 34.97 -12.90
CA ASN A 266 -4.36 34.76 -14.31
C ASN A 266 -2.84 34.84 -14.60
N ALA A 267 -1.96 34.87 -13.59
CA ALA A 267 -0.52 35.03 -13.79
C ALA A 267 0.09 33.81 -14.51
N ILE A 268 -0.33 32.60 -14.14
CA ILE A 268 0.08 31.36 -14.81
C ILE A 268 -1.01 30.29 -14.80
N GLU A 269 -1.35 29.76 -15.99
CA GLU A 269 -2.27 28.62 -16.16
C GLU A 269 -1.58 27.44 -16.86
N PHE A 270 -1.76 26.22 -16.34
CA PHE A 270 -1.31 24.98 -16.98
C PHE A 270 -2.50 24.12 -17.43
N HIS A 271 -2.75 24.10 -18.74
CA HIS A 271 -3.79 23.29 -19.37
C HIS A 271 -3.21 21.95 -19.79
N PHE A 272 -3.80 20.85 -19.34
CA PHE A 272 -3.48 19.49 -19.81
C PHE A 272 -4.69 18.89 -20.50
N ILE A 273 -4.57 18.59 -21.79
CA ILE A 273 -5.65 18.12 -22.67
C ILE A 273 -5.30 16.72 -23.14
N GLU A 274 -5.97 15.73 -22.56
CA GLU A 274 -5.68 14.31 -22.77
C GLU A 274 -6.55 13.78 -23.93
N ILE A 275 -6.00 13.83 -25.15
CA ILE A 275 -6.67 13.40 -26.39
C ILE A 275 -7.13 11.94 -26.30
N ARG A 276 -6.35 11.06 -25.64
CA ARG A 276 -6.73 9.65 -25.45
C ARG A 276 -8.08 9.51 -24.75
N LYS A 277 -8.33 10.27 -23.68
CA LYS A 277 -9.62 10.29 -22.97
C LYS A 277 -10.78 10.65 -23.90
N PHE A 278 -10.62 11.60 -24.83
CA PHE A 278 -11.67 11.96 -25.79
C PHE A 278 -12.05 10.84 -26.79
N ARG A 279 -11.25 9.78 -26.92
CA ARG A 279 -11.55 8.60 -27.76
C ARG A 279 -12.40 7.55 -27.01
N GLU A 280 -12.53 7.66 -25.69
CA GLU A 280 -13.29 6.73 -24.83
C GLU A 280 -14.82 6.96 -24.92
N LYS A 281 -15.64 5.94 -24.66
CA LYS A 281 -17.10 5.94 -24.94
C LYS A 281 -17.87 6.93 -24.05
N GLU A 282 -17.39 7.07 -22.83
CA GLU A 282 -17.87 7.93 -21.74
C GLU A 282 -17.66 9.40 -22.13
N ASN A 283 -16.53 9.65 -22.79
CA ASN A 283 -15.98 10.96 -23.07
C ASN A 283 -16.29 11.48 -24.48
N ILE A 284 -16.55 10.61 -25.47
CA ILE A 284 -16.74 11.00 -26.88
C ILE A 284 -17.85 12.06 -27.09
N LYS A 285 -18.90 12.05 -26.25
CA LYS A 285 -19.97 13.06 -26.26
C LYS A 285 -19.44 14.49 -25.99
N LYS A 286 -18.34 14.63 -25.25
CA LYS A 286 -17.71 15.91 -24.91
C LYS A 286 -17.17 16.61 -26.18
N LEU A 287 -16.79 15.87 -27.23
CA LEU A 287 -16.35 16.43 -28.53
C LEU A 287 -17.41 17.26 -29.28
N GLN A 288 -18.69 17.18 -28.90
CA GLN A 288 -19.74 18.04 -29.47
C GLN A 288 -19.76 19.44 -28.82
N LYS A 289 -19.08 19.66 -27.68
CA LYS A 289 -18.98 20.99 -27.04
C LYS A 289 -18.13 21.92 -27.92
N LYS A 290 -18.61 23.15 -28.17
CA LYS A 290 -17.96 24.17 -29.04
C LYS A 290 -16.46 24.37 -28.76
N GLN A 291 -16.04 24.26 -27.50
CA GLN A 291 -14.64 24.38 -27.07
C GLN A 291 -13.73 23.29 -27.67
N TYR A 292 -14.20 22.04 -27.73
CA TYR A 292 -13.40 20.89 -28.17
C TYR A 292 -13.52 20.59 -29.67
N ARG A 293 -14.11 21.49 -30.48
CA ARG A 293 -14.22 21.30 -31.94
C ARG A 293 -12.88 21.07 -32.63
N TRP A 294 -11.81 21.64 -32.10
CA TRP A 294 -10.45 21.42 -32.61
C TRP A 294 -9.86 20.09 -32.15
N ILE A 295 -10.13 19.65 -30.92
CA ILE A 295 -9.76 18.29 -30.48
C ILE A 295 -10.47 17.24 -31.36
N LYS A 296 -11.74 17.49 -31.70
CA LYS A 296 -12.49 16.65 -32.67
C LYS A 296 -11.84 16.65 -34.06
N PHE A 297 -11.33 17.79 -34.54
CA PHE A 297 -10.58 17.90 -35.80
C PHE A 297 -9.22 17.18 -35.75
N LEU A 298 -8.51 17.25 -34.62
CA LEU A 298 -7.23 16.56 -34.43
C LEU A 298 -7.42 15.03 -34.40
N ILE A 299 -8.47 14.54 -33.74
CA ILE A 299 -8.81 13.11 -33.66
C ILE A 299 -9.36 12.58 -35.00
N ASN A 300 -10.15 13.38 -35.71
CA ASN A 300 -10.77 13.01 -36.98
C ASN A 300 -10.91 14.26 -37.88
N PRO A 301 -9.93 14.53 -38.76
CA PRO A 301 -10.01 15.64 -39.71
C PRO A 301 -11.00 15.36 -40.85
N GLU A 302 -11.26 14.09 -41.20
CA GLU A 302 -12.16 13.69 -42.29
C GLU A 302 -13.60 14.19 -42.07
N ALA A 303 -14.06 14.20 -40.82
CA ALA A 303 -15.34 14.78 -40.40
C ALA A 303 -15.48 16.30 -40.63
N PHE A 304 -14.44 16.96 -41.17
CA PHE A 304 -14.40 18.39 -41.47
C PHE A 304 -14.11 18.72 -42.95
N ILE A 305 -14.04 17.72 -43.85
CA ILE A 305 -13.84 17.94 -45.31
C ILE A 305 -14.88 18.94 -45.85
N ASP A 306 -16.17 18.68 -45.61
CA ASP A 306 -17.29 19.50 -46.06
C ASP A 306 -17.60 20.70 -45.14
N SER A 307 -16.67 21.06 -44.25
CA SER A 307 -16.90 22.13 -43.28
C SER A 307 -17.06 23.48 -43.99
N LYS A 308 -18.19 24.17 -43.77
CA LYS A 308 -18.44 25.53 -44.28
C LYS A 308 -17.59 26.61 -43.60
N LYS A 309 -16.78 26.27 -42.60
CA LYS A 309 -15.88 27.20 -41.88
C LYS A 309 -14.53 27.32 -42.58
N LYS A 310 -14.18 28.54 -43.02
CA LYS A 310 -12.90 28.87 -43.68
C LYS A 310 -11.64 28.35 -42.95
N VAL A 311 -11.64 28.32 -41.61
CA VAL A 311 -10.53 27.79 -40.81
C VAL A 311 -10.30 26.30 -41.04
N PHE A 312 -11.35 25.47 -41.00
CA PHE A 312 -11.23 24.03 -41.25
C PHE A 312 -10.92 23.74 -42.72
N GLN A 313 -11.54 24.47 -43.66
CA GLN A 313 -11.19 24.38 -45.09
C GLN A 313 -9.70 24.66 -45.35
N LYS A 314 -9.11 25.62 -44.62
CA LYS A 314 -7.67 25.92 -44.69
C LYS A 314 -6.82 24.83 -44.02
N ALA A 315 -7.24 24.32 -42.85
CA ALA A 315 -6.56 23.24 -42.15
C ALA A 315 -6.52 21.94 -42.99
N ILE A 316 -7.65 21.53 -43.58
CA ILE A 316 -7.73 20.40 -44.52
C ILE A 316 -6.78 20.60 -45.71
N ARG A 317 -6.79 21.79 -46.33
CA ARG A 317 -5.87 22.12 -47.44
C ARG A 317 -4.39 22.09 -47.04
N ILE A 318 -4.05 22.30 -45.76
CA ILE A 318 -2.68 22.14 -45.24
C ILE A 318 -2.35 20.65 -45.11
N LEU A 319 -3.20 19.86 -44.44
CA LEU A 319 -3.01 18.42 -44.29
C LEU A 319 -2.90 17.70 -45.65
N THR A 320 -3.79 18.01 -46.60
CA THR A 320 -3.73 17.45 -47.96
C THR A 320 -2.45 17.85 -48.71
N LYS A 321 -1.88 19.03 -48.46
CA LYS A 321 -0.60 19.41 -49.07
C LYS A 321 0.56 18.64 -48.46
N LEU A 322 0.66 18.64 -47.13
CA LEU A 322 1.74 17.94 -46.39
C LEU A 322 1.76 16.43 -46.69
N GLY A 323 0.59 15.78 -46.75
CA GLY A 323 0.47 14.36 -47.10
C GLY A 323 0.82 14.00 -48.55
N ASN A 324 1.06 14.99 -49.42
CA ASN A 324 1.57 14.81 -50.78
C ASN A 324 2.95 15.47 -50.98
N ASP A 325 3.53 16.06 -49.94
CA ASP A 325 4.82 16.76 -50.00
C ASP A 325 5.96 15.76 -49.75
N ARG A 326 6.70 15.44 -50.82
CA ARG A 326 7.82 14.49 -50.79
C ARG A 326 8.99 14.94 -49.92
N SER A 327 9.10 16.23 -49.59
CA SER A 327 10.14 16.74 -48.70
C SER A 327 9.73 16.65 -47.22
N PHE A 328 8.43 16.80 -46.93
CA PHE A 328 7.89 16.71 -45.57
C PHE A 328 7.62 15.28 -45.11
N TYR A 329 7.08 14.43 -46.00
CA TYR A 329 6.62 13.08 -45.65
C TYR A 329 7.66 12.20 -44.95
N PRO A 330 8.97 12.22 -45.29
CA PRO A 330 9.99 11.45 -44.57
C PRO A 330 10.11 11.81 -43.07
N TYR A 331 10.05 13.10 -42.72
CA TYR A 331 10.12 13.56 -41.32
C TYR A 331 8.89 13.12 -40.53
N TYR A 332 7.70 13.24 -41.13
CA TYR A 332 6.46 12.72 -40.57
C TYR A 332 6.54 11.20 -40.34
N TYR A 333 6.93 10.43 -41.36
CA TYR A 333 7.00 8.98 -41.30
C TYR A 333 8.04 8.49 -40.28
N GLN A 334 9.21 9.15 -40.20
CA GLN A 334 10.21 8.84 -39.19
C GLN A 334 9.64 9.06 -37.78
N LYS A 335 8.97 10.19 -37.53
CA LYS A 335 8.37 10.46 -36.22
C LYS A 335 7.27 9.46 -35.86
N GLU A 336 6.46 9.06 -36.83
CA GLU A 336 5.48 7.98 -36.65
C GLU A 336 6.15 6.60 -36.46
N LYS A 337 7.37 6.39 -36.96
CA LYS A 337 8.19 5.21 -36.60
C LYS A 337 8.68 5.34 -35.15
N ASP A 338 9.32 6.44 -34.77
CA ASP A 338 9.81 6.70 -33.41
C ASP A 338 8.69 6.54 -32.36
N ASN A 339 7.45 6.92 -32.70
CA ASN A 339 6.27 6.75 -31.86
C ASN A 339 5.87 5.27 -31.71
N ARG A 340 5.91 4.48 -32.79
CA ARG A 340 5.61 3.03 -32.74
C ARG A 340 6.72 2.25 -32.04
N ASP A 341 7.97 2.52 -32.37
CA ASP A 341 9.14 1.91 -31.71
C ASP A 341 9.10 2.17 -30.19
N TYR A 342 8.76 3.40 -29.76
CA TYR A 342 8.55 3.72 -28.35
C TYR A 342 7.36 2.98 -27.72
N ILE A 343 6.21 2.88 -28.40
CA ILE A 343 5.05 2.15 -27.88
C ILE A 343 5.39 0.66 -27.71
N SER A 344 6.08 0.05 -28.69
CA SER A 344 6.52 -1.34 -28.60
C SER A 344 7.51 -1.56 -27.44
N ALA A 345 8.47 -0.67 -27.22
CA ALA A 345 9.38 -0.74 -26.08
C ALA A 345 8.63 -0.67 -24.74
N ILE A 346 7.71 0.29 -24.55
CA ILE A 346 6.89 0.38 -23.32
C ILE A 346 5.98 -0.85 -23.16
N GLU A 347 5.46 -1.42 -24.25
CA GLU A 347 4.70 -2.68 -24.21
C GLU A 347 5.58 -3.91 -23.94
N GLU A 348 6.90 -3.83 -24.09
CA GLU A 348 7.86 -4.89 -23.80
C GLU A 348 8.33 -4.77 -22.35
N GLU A 349 8.82 -3.59 -21.93
CA GLU A 349 9.10 -3.22 -20.54
C GLU A 349 7.93 -3.56 -19.60
N PHE A 350 6.68 -3.26 -20.00
CA PHE A 350 5.51 -3.60 -19.19
C PHE A 350 5.24 -5.10 -19.11
N LYS A 351 5.56 -5.89 -20.14
CA LYS A 351 5.42 -7.37 -20.09
C LYS A 351 6.48 -7.98 -19.19
N GLU A 352 7.71 -7.50 -19.27
CA GLU A 352 8.82 -7.97 -18.44
C GLU A 352 8.59 -7.59 -16.97
N GLY A 353 8.33 -6.31 -16.68
CA GLY A 353 8.03 -5.87 -15.31
C GLY A 353 6.75 -6.49 -14.72
N TYR A 354 5.71 -6.75 -15.53
CA TYR A 354 4.54 -7.51 -15.07
C TYR A 354 4.87 -8.97 -14.77
N LYS A 355 5.70 -9.61 -15.60
CA LYS A 355 6.17 -10.98 -15.39
C LYS A 355 7.01 -11.08 -14.11
N GLU A 356 7.98 -10.19 -13.92
CA GLU A 356 8.82 -10.15 -12.71
C GLU A 356 7.98 -9.90 -11.45
N ALA A 357 7.04 -8.94 -11.48
CA ALA A 357 6.14 -8.67 -10.37
C ALA A 357 5.21 -9.86 -10.06
N TYR A 358 4.73 -10.56 -11.10
CA TYR A 358 3.92 -11.77 -10.95
C TYR A 358 4.74 -12.95 -10.38
N GLU A 359 5.95 -13.19 -10.88
CA GLU A 359 6.85 -14.23 -10.39
C GLU A 359 7.27 -13.98 -8.94
N LYS A 360 7.55 -12.72 -8.57
CA LYS A 360 7.82 -12.31 -7.19
C LYS A 360 6.61 -12.53 -6.27
N ALA A 361 5.44 -11.97 -6.63
CA ALA A 361 4.24 -12.09 -5.81
C ALA A 361 3.75 -13.54 -5.67
N PHE A 362 3.90 -14.36 -6.73
CA PHE A 362 3.61 -15.79 -6.68
C PHE A 362 4.58 -16.52 -5.75
N LYS A 363 5.88 -16.20 -5.81
CA LYS A 363 6.88 -16.77 -4.91
C LYS A 363 6.60 -16.42 -3.45
N GLU A 364 6.36 -15.15 -3.14
CA GLU A 364 6.08 -14.68 -1.77
C GLU A 364 4.80 -15.32 -1.20
N ALA A 365 3.75 -15.41 -2.00
CA ALA A 365 2.51 -16.10 -1.61
C ALA A 365 2.71 -17.61 -1.40
N TYR A 366 3.53 -18.26 -2.24
CA TYR A 366 3.84 -19.69 -2.11
C TYR A 366 4.72 -19.98 -0.89
N GLU A 367 5.77 -19.18 -0.65
CA GLU A 367 6.65 -19.33 0.52
C GLU A 367 5.89 -19.10 1.83
N LYS A 368 4.99 -18.10 1.88
CA LYS A 368 4.11 -17.88 3.03
C LYS A 368 3.14 -19.06 3.25
N ALA A 369 2.42 -19.50 2.22
CA ALA A 369 1.49 -20.61 2.34
C ALA A 369 2.18 -21.95 2.67
N PHE A 370 3.39 -22.17 2.17
CA PHE A 370 4.21 -23.33 2.53
C PHE A 370 4.68 -23.27 3.99
N LYS A 371 5.12 -22.09 4.46
CA LYS A 371 5.53 -21.86 5.84
C LYS A 371 4.37 -22.12 6.80
N GLU A 372 3.20 -21.49 6.56
CA GLU A 372 1.99 -21.68 7.38
C GLU A 372 1.54 -23.16 7.43
N ALA A 373 1.61 -23.87 6.30
CA ALA A 373 1.28 -25.29 6.24
C ALA A 373 2.31 -26.19 6.97
N TYR A 374 3.60 -25.84 6.90
CA TYR A 374 4.68 -26.57 7.56
C TYR A 374 4.66 -26.36 9.07
N GLU A 375 4.54 -25.11 9.54
CA GLU A 375 4.44 -24.76 10.96
C GLU A 375 3.23 -25.46 11.60
N LYS A 376 2.06 -25.39 10.96
CA LYS A 376 0.88 -26.10 11.44
C LYS A 376 1.05 -27.62 11.51
N ALA A 377 1.63 -28.25 10.49
CA ALA A 377 1.88 -29.70 10.51
C ALA A 377 2.91 -30.11 11.58
N PHE A 378 3.87 -29.24 11.87
CA PHE A 378 4.87 -29.41 12.91
C PHE A 378 4.28 -29.26 14.33
N GLU A 379 3.42 -28.25 14.55
CA GLU A 379 2.65 -28.08 15.78
C GLU A 379 1.71 -29.26 16.05
N GLU A 380 0.95 -29.70 15.05
CA GLU A 380 0.05 -30.85 15.17
C GLU A 380 0.83 -32.13 15.53
N GLY A 381 1.97 -32.38 14.88
CA GLY A 381 2.84 -33.53 15.19
C GLY A 381 3.48 -33.49 16.59
N ILE A 382 4.03 -32.34 16.99
CA ILE A 382 4.59 -32.17 18.35
C ILE A 382 3.50 -32.35 19.42
N LYS A 383 2.29 -31.87 19.16
CA LYS A 383 1.17 -31.97 20.10
C LYS A 383 0.72 -33.42 20.31
N GLU A 384 0.60 -34.22 19.25
CA GLU A 384 0.32 -35.66 19.38
C GLU A 384 1.41 -36.39 20.19
N GLU A 385 2.69 -36.08 19.96
CA GLU A 385 3.80 -36.72 20.68
C GLU A 385 3.84 -36.29 22.16
N PHE A 386 3.61 -35.00 22.48
CA PHE A 386 3.53 -34.51 23.85
C PHE A 386 2.30 -35.06 24.62
N GLU A 387 1.13 -35.15 23.99
CA GLU A 387 -0.07 -35.73 24.63
C GLU A 387 0.13 -37.23 24.91
N LYS A 388 0.83 -37.95 24.01
CA LYS A 388 1.22 -39.34 24.24
C LYS A 388 2.22 -39.49 25.40
N VAL A 389 3.32 -38.72 25.41
CA VAL A 389 4.30 -38.77 26.51
C VAL A 389 3.67 -38.34 27.85
N ARG A 390 2.76 -37.35 27.85
CA ARG A 390 2.04 -36.89 29.05
C ARG A 390 1.08 -37.95 29.59
N SER A 391 0.34 -38.63 28.72
CA SER A 391 -0.59 -39.70 29.12
C SER A 391 0.14 -40.97 29.58
N GLU A 392 1.25 -41.35 28.94
CA GLU A 392 2.12 -42.45 29.39
C GLU A 392 2.77 -42.14 30.75
N ARG A 393 3.30 -40.93 30.96
CA ARG A 393 3.81 -40.48 32.27
C ARG A 393 2.72 -40.49 33.35
N LYS A 394 1.51 -39.99 33.05
CA LYS A 394 0.39 -40.01 34.00
C LYS A 394 0.02 -41.44 34.38
N ARG A 395 -0.20 -42.33 33.40
CA ARG A 395 -0.54 -43.74 33.61
C ARG A 395 0.54 -44.49 34.42
N LYS A 396 1.83 -44.17 34.22
CA LYS A 396 2.94 -44.67 35.06
C LYS A 396 2.84 -44.19 36.52
N SER A 397 2.46 -42.93 36.72
CA SER A 397 2.23 -42.34 38.05
C SER A 397 1.03 -42.97 38.75
N ASP A 398 -0.11 -43.09 38.07
CA ASP A 398 -1.37 -43.62 38.62
C ASP A 398 -1.18 -45.07 39.12
N ILE A 399 -0.56 -45.95 38.31
CA ILE A 399 -0.18 -47.32 38.73
C ILE A 399 0.77 -47.30 39.93
N LYS A 400 1.75 -46.39 39.95
CA LYS A 400 2.70 -46.26 41.06
C LYS A 400 2.03 -45.79 42.36
N ILE A 401 1.03 -44.91 42.29
CA ILE A 401 0.28 -44.43 43.45
C ILE A 401 -0.67 -45.51 43.98
N THR A 402 -1.43 -46.18 43.11
CA THR A 402 -2.32 -47.30 43.48
C THR A 402 -1.55 -48.42 44.19
N LEU A 403 -0.39 -48.83 43.67
CA LEU A 403 0.48 -49.83 44.33
C LEU A 403 1.02 -49.33 45.68
N LYS A 404 1.36 -48.05 45.81
CA LYS A 404 1.80 -47.43 47.08
C LYS A 404 0.68 -47.38 48.13
N MET A 405 -0.57 -47.15 47.71
CA MET A 405 -1.74 -47.20 48.60
C MET A 405 -1.94 -48.63 49.15
N PHE A 406 -1.87 -49.65 48.27
CA PHE A 406 -1.96 -51.04 48.70
C PHE A 406 -0.80 -51.46 49.63
N LYS A 407 0.48 -51.15 49.29
CA LYS A 407 1.61 -51.44 50.22
C LYS A 407 1.48 -50.71 51.58
N LYS A 408 0.70 -49.63 51.66
CA LYS A 408 0.31 -48.94 52.92
C LYS A 408 -0.92 -49.52 53.63
N GLY A 409 -1.49 -50.63 53.16
CA GLY A 409 -2.62 -51.32 53.80
C GLY A 409 -4.00 -50.73 53.52
N LYS A 410 -4.15 -49.89 52.48
CA LYS A 410 -5.47 -49.39 52.07
C LYS A 410 -6.33 -50.51 51.47
N LYS A 411 -7.63 -50.50 51.80
CA LYS A 411 -8.60 -51.48 51.28
C LYS A 411 -8.93 -51.21 49.81
N LEU A 412 -9.39 -52.24 49.11
CA LEU A 412 -9.76 -52.19 47.70
C LEU A 412 -10.76 -51.08 47.38
N ASP A 413 -11.86 -50.98 48.14
CA ASP A 413 -12.90 -49.98 47.91
C ASP A 413 -12.39 -48.55 48.18
N GLU A 414 -11.63 -48.35 49.27
CA GLU A 414 -10.98 -47.07 49.59
C GLU A 414 -10.00 -46.60 48.49
N VAL A 415 -9.40 -47.52 47.72
CA VAL A 415 -8.49 -47.17 46.61
C VAL A 415 -9.26 -46.87 45.32
N LYS A 416 -10.40 -47.54 45.08
CA LYS A 416 -11.28 -47.27 43.93
C LYS A 416 -11.91 -45.87 44.00
N GLU A 417 -12.19 -45.36 45.20
CA GLU A 417 -12.73 -44.00 45.40
C GLU A 417 -11.85 -42.89 44.79
N PHE A 418 -10.52 -43.07 44.76
CA PHE A 418 -9.59 -42.10 44.15
C PHE A 418 -9.60 -42.09 42.61
N LYS A 419 -10.17 -43.11 41.95
CA LYS A 419 -10.36 -43.21 40.48
C LYS A 419 -9.10 -42.92 39.63
N LEU A 420 -7.92 -43.22 40.17
CA LEU A 420 -6.63 -43.09 39.48
C LEU A 420 -6.51 -44.05 38.29
N LEU A 421 -7.14 -45.22 38.41
CA LEU A 421 -7.29 -46.24 37.38
C LEU A 421 -8.76 -46.70 37.35
N SER A 422 -9.15 -47.48 36.35
CA SER A 422 -10.46 -48.13 36.37
C SER A 422 -10.56 -49.15 37.51
N ASP A 423 -11.79 -49.46 37.95
CA ASP A 423 -12.04 -50.47 38.98
C ASP A 423 -11.38 -51.82 38.65
N ASN A 424 -11.46 -52.23 37.38
CA ASN A 424 -10.89 -53.48 36.88
C ASN A 424 -9.34 -53.47 36.88
N GLU A 425 -8.69 -52.37 36.49
CA GLU A 425 -7.22 -52.23 36.61
C GLU A 425 -6.78 -52.22 38.09
N THR A 426 -7.60 -51.62 38.95
CA THR A 426 -7.38 -51.59 40.41
C THR A 426 -7.54 -52.99 41.02
N ASP A 427 -8.55 -53.75 40.59
CA ASP A 427 -8.73 -55.17 40.95
C ASP A 427 -7.58 -56.05 40.46
N ILE A 428 -7.08 -55.82 39.24
CA ILE A 428 -5.91 -56.52 38.69
C ILE A 428 -4.66 -56.29 39.56
N LEU A 429 -4.41 -55.05 39.98
CA LEU A 429 -3.28 -54.70 40.86
C LEU A 429 -3.46 -55.27 42.28
N TYR A 430 -4.66 -55.22 42.84
CA TYR A 430 -4.95 -55.79 44.16
C TYR A 430 -4.76 -57.30 44.20
N ASN A 431 -5.36 -58.03 43.24
CA ASN A 431 -5.23 -59.48 43.17
C ASN A 431 -3.77 -59.93 42.94
N PHE A 432 -3.00 -59.17 42.15
CA PHE A 432 -1.56 -59.43 41.94
C PHE A 432 -0.73 -59.30 43.24
N LEU A 433 -1.16 -58.48 44.20
CA LEU A 433 -0.48 -58.32 45.49
C LEU A 433 -0.92 -59.32 46.56
N TYR A 434 -2.18 -59.80 46.53
CA TYR A 434 -2.79 -60.50 47.67
C TYR A 434 -3.41 -61.87 47.39
N ASP A 435 -3.62 -62.29 46.13
CA ASP A 435 -4.08 -63.67 45.84
C ASP A 435 -2.89 -64.63 45.75
N GLU A 436 -2.66 -65.39 46.82
CA GLU A 436 -1.65 -66.46 46.93
C GLU A 436 -1.72 -67.52 45.82
N ASN A 437 -2.86 -67.66 45.12
CA ASN A 437 -3.02 -68.59 44.01
C ASN A 437 -2.56 -68.00 42.66
N THR A 438 -2.39 -66.68 42.56
CA THR A 438 -1.86 -66.06 41.34
C THR A 438 -0.36 -66.25 41.26
N ASN A 439 0.09 -67.07 40.30
CA ASN A 439 1.51 -67.20 40.01
C ASN A 439 1.97 -65.91 39.29
N SER A 440 2.55 -64.96 40.05
CA SER A 440 2.71 -63.52 39.78
C SER A 440 3.53 -63.17 38.52
N SER A 441 2.99 -63.54 37.35
CA SER A 441 3.61 -63.38 36.04
C SER A 441 3.54 -61.93 35.59
N ILE A 442 4.66 -61.22 35.61
CA ILE A 442 4.73 -59.82 35.19
C ILE A 442 4.34 -59.62 33.72
N ASN A 443 4.55 -60.64 32.87
CA ASN A 443 4.06 -60.65 31.49
C ASN A 443 2.53 -60.61 31.41
N MET A 444 1.85 -61.28 32.35
CA MET A 444 0.38 -61.31 32.40
C MET A 444 -0.16 -60.00 33.01
N LEU A 445 0.51 -59.45 34.03
CA LEU A 445 0.15 -58.14 34.59
C LEU A 445 0.29 -57.01 33.54
N ALA A 446 1.42 -56.94 32.84
CA ALA A 446 1.64 -55.95 31.78
C ALA A 446 0.60 -56.06 30.64
N THR A 447 0.22 -57.29 30.27
CA THR A 447 -0.82 -57.55 29.27
C THR A 447 -2.20 -57.09 29.77
N ASN A 448 -2.58 -57.47 31.00
CA ASN A 448 -3.89 -57.17 31.56
C ASN A 448 -4.09 -55.66 31.85
N LEU A 449 -3.00 -54.94 32.16
CA LEU A 449 -3.00 -53.48 32.33
C LEU A 449 -2.72 -52.73 31.03
N ASN A 450 -2.49 -53.41 29.89
CA ASN A 450 -2.06 -52.84 28.62
C ASN A 450 -0.99 -51.74 28.80
N PHE A 451 0.12 -52.10 29.45
CA PHE A 451 1.16 -51.17 29.91
C PHE A 451 2.55 -51.76 29.67
N ASP A 452 3.58 -50.91 29.48
CA ASP A 452 4.92 -51.41 29.18
C ASP A 452 5.49 -52.27 30.32
N LYS A 453 6.07 -53.41 29.94
CA LYS A 453 6.61 -54.40 30.86
C LYS A 453 7.82 -53.88 31.63
N ASN A 454 8.68 -53.07 31.03
CA ASN A 454 9.91 -52.60 31.66
C ASN A 454 9.62 -51.42 32.62
N ALA A 455 8.78 -50.48 32.20
CA ALA A 455 8.23 -49.44 33.07
C ALA A 455 7.47 -50.03 34.28
N LEU A 456 6.80 -51.18 34.10
CA LEU A 456 6.13 -51.91 35.18
C LEU A 456 7.13 -52.61 36.13
N LYS A 457 8.22 -53.18 35.61
CA LYS A 457 9.34 -53.70 36.44
C LYS A 457 9.86 -52.62 37.36
N GLU A 458 10.26 -51.47 36.81
CA GLU A 458 10.79 -50.34 37.58
C GLU A 458 9.85 -49.90 38.72
N ILE A 459 8.53 -49.89 38.50
CA ILE A 459 7.55 -49.58 39.54
C ILE A 459 7.57 -50.65 40.64
N LEU A 460 7.46 -51.93 40.27
CA LEU A 460 7.38 -53.05 41.21
C LEU A 460 8.68 -53.20 42.02
N ASP A 461 9.83 -53.10 41.34
CA ASP A 461 11.16 -53.11 41.94
C ASP A 461 11.34 -51.92 42.90
N SER A 462 10.85 -50.72 42.55
CA SER A 462 10.86 -49.53 43.44
C SER A 462 9.97 -49.64 44.68
N PHE A 463 9.17 -50.71 44.78
CA PHE A 463 8.38 -51.06 45.95
C PHE A 463 8.70 -52.44 46.51
N GLU A 464 9.79 -53.09 46.07
CA GLU A 464 10.21 -54.43 46.52
C GLU A 464 9.16 -55.53 46.29
N ILE A 465 8.25 -55.34 45.32
CA ILE A 465 7.16 -56.28 45.04
C ILE A 465 7.71 -57.42 44.18
N HIS A 466 7.80 -58.62 44.76
CA HIS A 466 8.31 -59.80 44.04
C HIS A 466 7.39 -60.23 42.88
N TYR A 467 8.00 -60.57 41.74
CA TYR A 467 7.31 -61.07 40.55
C TYR A 467 8.09 -62.17 39.84
N ASN A 468 7.42 -62.91 38.95
CA ASN A 468 7.99 -64.03 38.19
C ASN A 468 8.09 -63.68 36.69
N ASP A 469 9.30 -63.62 36.15
CA ASP A 469 9.54 -63.32 34.73
C ASP A 469 9.51 -64.58 33.83
N LYS A 470 9.50 -65.80 34.41
CA LYS A 470 9.54 -67.06 33.66
C LYS A 470 8.18 -67.42 33.05
N GLY A 471 7.94 -66.95 31.83
CA GLY A 471 6.82 -67.41 31.01
C GLY A 471 6.81 -68.94 30.86
N LYS A 472 5.69 -69.58 31.22
CA LYS A 472 5.49 -71.03 31.04
C LYS A 472 5.56 -71.38 29.55
N LYS A 473 6.66 -72.01 29.09
CA LYS A 473 6.65 -72.73 27.81
C LYS A 473 5.56 -73.79 27.86
N ARG A 474 4.50 -73.63 27.05
CA ARG A 474 3.63 -74.76 26.69
C ARG A 474 4.52 -75.81 26.02
N LYS A 475 4.57 -77.03 26.57
CA LYS A 475 4.94 -78.20 25.79
C LYS A 475 3.70 -78.59 24.98
N THR A 476 3.89 -78.74 23.67
CA THR A 476 3.05 -79.47 22.69
C THR A 476 1.58 -79.62 23.08
#